data_AF-A0A239I008-F1
#
_entry.id   AF-A0A239I008-F1
#
_cell.length_a   1.000
_cell.length_b   1.000
_cell.length_c   1.000
_cell.angle_alpha   90.00
_cell.angle_beta   90.00
_cell.angle_gamma   90.00
#
_symmetry.space_group_name_H-M   'P 1'
#
loop_
_entity.id
_entity.type
_entity.pdbx_description
1 polymer ?
#
loop_
_entity_poly.entity_id
_entity_poly.type
_entity_poly.pdbx_seq_one_letter_code
_entity_poly.pdbx_strand_id
1 'polypeptide(L)' 'MLENLFPIGSEVFAKVNPDLKLVIRQYLKRIYYCTVQENPTQKELVYFERELIPVPVS' A
#
# COMPACT_ATOMS: atom_id res chain seq x y z
N MET A 1 -8.05 -14.18 13.36
CA MET A 1 -6.90 -13.26 13.30
C MET A 1 -7.06 -12.50 11.99
N LEU A 2 -7.25 -11.18 12.00
CA LEU A 2 -7.16 -10.41 10.74
C LEU A 2 -5.71 -9.97 10.63
N GLU A 3 -4.91 -10.84 10.03
CA GLU A 3 -3.51 -10.58 9.72
C GLU A 3 -3.44 -9.43 8.71
N ASN A 4 -2.59 -8.45 8.99
CA ASN A 4 -2.22 -7.45 7.99
C ASN A 4 -1.56 -8.16 6.81
N LEU A 5 -2.25 -8.25 5.67
CA LEU A 5 -1.74 -8.89 4.46
C LEU A 5 -0.44 -8.26 3.95
N PHE A 6 -0.24 -6.96 4.20
CA PHE A 6 0.93 -6.22 3.76
C PHE A 6 1.69 -5.67 4.98
N PRO A 7 2.89 -6.19 5.29
CA PRO A 7 3.72 -5.62 6.36
C PRO A 7 4.26 -4.22 5.98
N ILE A 8 4.68 -3.47 7.00
CA ILE A 8 5.34 -2.17 6.80
C ILE A 8 6.61 -2.36 5.97
N GLY A 9 6.80 -1.49 4.99
CA GLY A 9 7.89 -1.56 4.02
C GLY A 9 7.55 -2.37 2.76
N SER A 10 6.43 -3.09 2.73
CA SER A 10 6.01 -3.80 1.51
C SER A 10 5.66 -2.82 0.39
N GLU A 11 6.06 -3.21 -0.82
CA GLU A 11 5.63 -2.58 -2.05
C GLU A 11 4.28 -3.18 -2.49
N VAL A 12 3.35 -2.32 -2.88
CA VAL A 12 2.02 -2.69 -3.37
C VAL A 12 1.62 -1.72 -4.49
N PHE A 13 0.57 -2.07 -5.25
CA PHE A 13 -0.01 -1.20 -6.26
C PHE A 13 -1.45 -0.82 -5.89
N ALA A 14 -1.89 0.36 -6.30
CA ALA A 14 -3.29 0.74 -6.17
C ALA A 14 -4.13 0.02 -7.24
N LYS A 15 -5.21 -0.64 -6.84
CA LYS A 15 -6.13 -1.29 -7.78
C LYS A 15 -6.79 -0.32 -8.77
N VAL A 16 -6.98 0.93 -8.33
CA VAL A 16 -7.59 2.00 -9.14
C VAL A 16 -6.62 2.51 -10.22
N ASN A 17 -5.31 2.42 -9.94
CA ASN A 17 -4.24 2.86 -10.82
C ASN A 17 -3.04 1.91 -10.65
N PRO A 18 -2.97 0.81 -11.42
CA PRO A 18 -1.97 -0.22 -11.24
C PRO A 18 -0.54 0.26 -11.55
N ASP A 19 -0.35 1.40 -12.21
CA ASP A 19 0.96 2.04 -12.39
C ASP A 19 1.44 2.77 -11.12
N LEU A 20 0.54 3.05 -10.18
CA LEU A 20 0.90 3.74 -8.93
C LEU A 20 1.52 2.77 -7.94
N LYS A 21 2.85 2.81 -7.84
CA LYS A 21 3.62 2.02 -6.88
C LYS A 21 3.69 2.70 -5.51
N LEU A 22 3.31 1.94 -4.50
CA LEU A 22 3.11 2.41 -3.13
C LEU A 22 3.96 1.58 -2.17
N VAL A 23 4.39 2.22 -1.08
CA VAL A 23 5.10 1.56 0.03
C VAL A 23 4.27 1.69 1.30
N ILE A 24 3.97 0.57 1.95
CA ILE A 24 3.24 0.55 3.22
C ILE A 24 4.09 1.21 4.31
N ARG A 25 3.56 2.23 4.97
CA ARG A 25 4.17 2.89 6.13
C ARG A 25 3.53 2.44 7.43
N GLN A 26 2.22 2.24 7.42
CA GLN A 26 1.48 1.87 8.61
C GLN A 26 0.19 1.15 8.27
N TYR A 27 -0.28 0.31 9.20
CA TYR A 27 -1.61 -0.27 9.16
C TYR A 27 -2.33 0.02 10.48
N LEU A 28 -3.39 0.84 10.42
CA LEU A 28 -4.20 1.21 11.58
C LEU A 28 -5.67 1.09 11.24
N LYS A 29 -6.48 0.54 12.15
CA LYS A 29 -7.95 0.47 12.01
C LYS A 29 -8.41 -0.09 10.66
N ARG A 30 -7.69 -1.08 10.11
CA ARG A 30 -7.95 -1.70 8.80
C ARG A 30 -7.71 -0.80 7.59
N ILE A 31 -6.89 0.23 7.75
CA ILE A 31 -6.49 1.16 6.70
C ILE A 31 -4.97 1.11 6.57
N TYR A 32 -4.51 0.98 5.34
CA TYR A 32 -3.10 1.03 4.98
C TYR A 32 -2.72 2.47 4.62
N TYR A 33 -1.74 3.01 5.34
CA TYR A 33 -1.11 4.29 5.04
C TYR A 33 0.11 4.00 4.18
N CYS A 34 0.14 4.64 3.02
CA CYS A 34 1.08 4.34 1.96
C CYS A 34 1.73 5.62 1.44
N THR A 35 3.00 5.55 1.07
CA THR A 35 3.69 6.63 0.33
C THR A 35 3.93 6.21 -1.10
N VAL A 36 3.81 7.14 -2.05
CA VAL A 36 4.19 6.91 -3.44
C VAL A 36 5.70 6.70 -3.52
N GLN A 37 6.14 5.59 -4.09
CA GLN A 37 7.57 5.24 -4.10
C GLN A 37 8.40 6.27 -4.88
N GLU A 38 7.88 6.79 -5.98
CA GLU A 38 8.55 7.81 -6.80
C GLU A 38 8.62 9.18 -6.11
N ASN A 39 7.70 9.48 -5.20
CA ASN A 39 7.59 10.77 -4.51
C ASN A 39 7.29 10.57 -3.02
N PRO A 40 8.28 10.11 -2.22
CA PRO A 40 8.06 9.77 -0.82
C PRO A 40 7.80 10.98 0.09
N THR A 41 8.03 12.20 -0.38
CA THR A 41 7.74 13.46 0.31
C THR A 41 6.29 13.92 0.13
N GLN A 42 5.54 13.29 -0.78
CA GLN A 42 4.12 13.57 -0.95
C GLN A 42 3.33 13.10 0.27
N LYS A 43 2.17 13.73 0.50
CA LYS A 43 1.23 13.32 1.56
C LYS A 43 0.89 11.82 1.42
N GLU A 44 0.82 11.14 2.56
CA GLU A 44 0.42 9.74 2.61
C GLU A 44 -0.97 9.54 2.01
N LEU A 45 -1.07 8.47 1.22
CA LEU A 45 -2.30 7.97 0.65
C LEU A 45 -2.85 6.86 1.54
N VAL A 46 -4.16 6.77 1.64
CA VAL A 46 -4.84 5.78 2.47
C VAL A 46 -5.66 4.84 1.60
N TYR A 47 -5.54 3.55 1.86
CA TYR A 47 -6.23 2.51 1.11
C TYR A 47 -6.81 1.44 2.03
N PHE A 48 -7.94 0.88 1.64
CA PHE A 48 -8.42 -0.39 2.18
C PHE A 48 -7.66 -1.55 1.54
N GLU A 49 -7.61 -2.67 2.26
CA GLU A 49 -6.96 -3.90 1.78
C GLU A 49 -7.39 -4.32 0.36
N ARG A 50 -8.70 -4.30 0.08
CA ARG A 50 -9.29 -4.67 -1.23
C ARG A 50 -8.92 -3.73 -2.38
N GLU A 51 -8.34 -2.57 -2.07
CA GLU A 51 -7.93 -1.55 -3.03
C GLU A 51 -6.43 -1.66 -3.35
N LEU A 52 -5.72 -2.58 -2.69
CA LEU A 52 -4.31 -2.84 -2.92
C LEU A 52 -4.12 -4.15 -3.69
N ILE A 53 -3.11 -4.18 -4.53
CA ILE A 53 -2.68 -5.36 -5.29
C ILE A 53 -1.23 -5.68 -4.86
N PRO A 54 -0.90 -6.93 -4.49
CA PRO A 54 0.47 -7.34 -4.23
C PRO A 54 1.33 -7.19 -5.50
N VAL A 55 2.63 -6.95 -5.32
CA VAL A 55 3.58 -7.03 -6.45
C VAL A 55 3.55 -8.46 -7.00
N PRO A 56 3.38 -8.66 -8.32
CA PRO A 56 3.48 -9.98 -8.91
C PRO A 56 4.90 -10.50 -8.71
N VAL A 57 5.03 -11.59 -7.92
CA VAL A 57 6.27 -12.35 -7.86
C VAL A 57 6.48 -13.03 -9.21
N SER A 58 7.55 -12.65 -9.92
CA SER A 58 7.98 -13.33 -11.16
C SER A 58 8.71 -14.63 -10.83
#